data_AF-A0A519ZAL6-F1
#
_entry.id   AF-A0A519ZAL6-F1
#
_cell.length_a   1.000
_cell.length_b   1.000
_cell.length_c   1.000
_cell.angle_alpha   90.00
_cell.angle_beta   90.00
_cell.angle_gamma   90.00
#
_symmetry.space_group_name_H-M   'P 1'
#
loop_
_entity.id
_entity.type
_entity.pdbx_description
1 polymer ?
#
loop_
_entity_poly.entity_id
_entity_poly.type
_entity_poly.pdbx_seq_one_letter_code
_entity_poly.pdbx_strand_id
1 'polypeptide(L)' 'ASTRPATLELASGVKWLGLEIRRHAPIDAGHAEVEFVARSRVQGSGRRLHERSRFVRESGTWYYVDGDILP' A
#
# COMPACT_ATOMS: atom_id res chain seq x y z
N ALA A 1 -12.85 -4.29 8.05
CA ALA A 1 -12.57 -2.99 8.71
C ALA A 1 -11.76 -3.12 10.01
N SER A 2 -11.46 -4.33 10.52
CA SER A 2 -10.92 -4.50 11.89
C SER A 2 -9.49 -3.99 12.12
N THR A 3 -8.67 -3.81 11.09
CA THR A 3 -7.27 -3.34 11.22
C THR A 3 -7.00 -1.98 10.59
N ARG A 4 -7.96 -1.39 9.86
CA ARG A 4 -7.77 -0.10 9.20
C ARG A 4 -7.86 1.01 10.25
N PRO A 5 -6.84 1.87 10.40
CA PRO A 5 -6.94 3.01 11.29
C PRO A 5 -8.09 3.94 10.86
N ALA A 6 -8.79 4.52 11.84
CA ALA A 6 -9.92 5.42 11.58
C ALA A 6 -9.48 6.69 10.82
N THR A 7 -8.22 7.08 11.01
CA THR A 7 -7.58 8.24 10.37
C THR A 7 -6.24 7.82 9.78
N LEU A 8 -5.99 8.23 8.55
CA LEU A 8 -4.68 8.09 7.90
C LEU A 8 -4.03 9.48 7.86
N GLU A 9 -3.04 9.71 8.72
CA GLU A 9 -2.22 10.90 8.63
C GLU A 9 -1.16 10.72 7.55
N LEU A 10 -1.32 11.47 6.47
CA LEU A 10 -0.30 11.55 5.44
C LEU A 10 0.80 12.50 5.92
N ALA A 11 2.05 12.01 5.96
CA ALA A 11 3.18 12.84 6.35
C ALA A 11 3.29 14.05 5.39
N SER A 12 3.23 15.26 5.96
CA SER A 12 3.51 16.49 5.21
C SER A 12 4.96 16.50 4.72
N GLY A 13 5.21 17.04 3.52
CA GLY A 13 6.56 17.14 2.96
C GLY A 13 7.05 15.88 2.23
N VAL A 14 6.18 14.90 2.02
CA VAL A 14 6.44 13.78 1.09
C VAL A 14 6.07 14.20 -0.32
N LYS A 15 7.05 14.21 -1.23
CA LYS A 15 6.83 14.34 -2.67
C LYS A 15 6.88 12.96 -3.30
N TRP A 16 5.74 12.43 -3.74
CA TRP A 16 5.68 11.19 -4.50
C TRP A 16 6.29 11.40 -5.90
N LEU A 17 7.14 10.46 -6.32
CA LEU A 17 7.86 10.48 -7.58
C LEU A 17 7.36 9.43 -8.58
N GLY A 18 6.72 8.39 -8.08
CA GLY A 18 6.13 7.35 -8.91
C GLY A 18 5.70 6.14 -8.10
N LEU A 19 4.86 5.33 -8.73
CA LEU A 19 4.37 4.07 -8.22
C LEU A 19 4.48 3.04 -9.35
N GLU A 20 5.03 1.88 -9.04
CA GLU A 20 5.08 0.75 -9.95
C GLU A 20 4.40 -0.45 -9.30
N ILE A 21 3.37 -0.99 -9.94
CA ILE A 21 2.76 -2.24 -9.51
C ILE A 21 3.57 -3.39 -10.11
N ARG A 22 4.20 -4.18 -9.25
CA ARG A 22 4.99 -5.36 -9.63
C ARG A 22 4.12 -6.58 -9.84
N ARG A 23 3.12 -6.76 -8.97
CA ARG A 23 2.21 -7.91 -9.01
C ARG A 23 0.85 -7.54 -8.45
N HIS A 24 -0.19 -8.07 -9.08
CA HIS A 24 -1.54 -8.12 -8.53
C HIS A 24 -2.00 -9.58 -8.53
N ALA A 25 -2.44 -10.07 -7.38
CA ALA A 25 -2.82 -11.46 -7.19
C ALA A 25 -4.13 -11.56 -6.41
N PRO A 26 -5.27 -11.78 -7.10
CA PRO A 26 -6.50 -12.21 -6.45
C PRO A 26 -6.26 -13.56 -5.76
N ILE A 27 -6.61 -13.66 -4.49
CA ILE A 27 -6.55 -14.92 -3.72
C ILE A 27 -7.91 -15.62 -3.81
N ASP A 28 -8.99 -14.86 -3.58
CA ASP A 28 -10.37 -15.30 -3.76
C ASP A 28 -11.28 -14.09 -4.08
N ALA A 29 -12.60 -14.27 -4.03
CA ALA A 29 -13.55 -13.18 -4.33
C ALA A 29 -13.48 -11.99 -3.36
N GLY A 30 -12.99 -12.22 -2.14
CA GLY A 30 -12.89 -11.29 -1.03
C GLY A 30 -11.46 -10.89 -0.66
N HIS A 31 -10.41 -11.50 -1.21
CA HIS A 31 -9.03 -11.23 -0.82
C HIS A 31 -8.10 -11.05 -2.02
N ALA A 32 -7.14 -10.13 -1.89
CA ALA A 32 -6.11 -9.91 -2.91
C ALA A 32 -4.81 -9.40 -2.29
N GLU A 33 -3.71 -9.69 -2.98
CA GLU A 33 -2.39 -9.12 -2.71
C GLU A 33 -1.94 -8.20 -3.84
N VAL A 34 -1.23 -7.13 -3.48
CA VAL A 34 -0.59 -6.22 -4.42
C VAL A 34 0.84 -5.96 -3.98
N GLU A 35 1.80 -6.27 -4.85
CA GLU A 35 3.20 -5.93 -4.68
C GLU A 35 3.50 -4.67 -5.49
N PHE A 36 4.14 -3.68 -4.87
CA PHE A 36 4.46 -2.43 -5.53
C PHE A 36 5.76 -1.82 -5.02
N VAL A 37 6.34 -0.95 -5.86
CA VAL A 37 7.44 -0.06 -5.50
C VAL A 37 6.97 1.38 -5.58
N ALA A 38 6.89 2.05 -4.44
CA ALA A 38 6.60 3.48 -4.36
C ALA A 38 7.90 4.27 -4.15
N ARG A 39 8.07 5.34 -4.93
CA ARG A 39 9.23 6.24 -4.82
C ARG A 39 8.77 7.59 -4.34
N SER A 40 9.49 8.16 -3.39
CA SER A 40 9.20 9.48 -2.84
C SER A 40 10.47 10.26 -2.51
N ARG A 41 10.32 11.55 -2.24
CA ARG A 41 11.32 12.39 -1.57
C ARG A 41 10.72 12.94 -0.28
N VAL A 42 11.47 12.84 0.81
CA VAL A 42 11.11 13.38 2.11
C VAL A 42 12.23 14.32 2.53
N GLN A 43 11.94 15.62 2.69
CA GLN A 43 12.94 16.64 3.04
C GLN A 43 14.18 16.61 2.13
N GLY A 44 13.99 16.40 0.82
CA GLY A 44 15.07 16.32 -0.17
C GLY A 44 15.69 14.94 -0.35
N SER A 45 15.53 14.03 0.63
CA SER A 45 16.09 12.67 0.58
C SER A 45 15.16 11.70 -0.15
N GLY A 46 15.71 10.98 -1.13
CA GLY A 46 14.98 9.93 -1.85
C GLY A 46 14.67 8.73 -0.95
N ARG A 47 13.45 8.21 -1.04
CA ARG A 47 13.02 6.96 -0.40
C ARG A 47 12.38 6.02 -1.42
N ARG A 48 12.59 4.72 -1.22
CA ARG A 48 11.95 3.64 -1.95
C ARG A 48 11.24 2.76 -0.93
N LEU A 49 9.95 2.54 -1.13
CA LEU A 49 9.14 1.57 -0.40
C LEU A 49 8.84 0.42 -1.36
N HIS A 50 9.32 -0.77 -1.05
CA HIS A 50 8.94 -1.99 -1.73
C HIS A 50 8.06 -2.77 -0.76
N GLU A 51 6.79 -2.99 -1.10
CA GLU A 51 5.82 -3.62 -0.20
C GLU A 51 4.94 -4.59 -0.96
N ARG A 52 4.57 -5.68 -0.29
CA ARG A 52 3.44 -6.54 -0.66
C ARG A 52 2.31 -6.37 0.34
N SER A 53 1.26 -5.67 -0.08
CA SER A 53 0.08 -5.38 0.75
C SER A 53 -1.03 -6.40 0.53
N ARG A 54 -1.81 -6.64 1.59
CA ARG A 54 -2.95 -7.54 1.65
C ARG A 54 -4.25 -6.74 1.80
N PHE A 55 -5.26 -7.13 1.03
CA PHE A 55 -6.55 -6.44 0.97
C PHE A 55 -7.71 -7.41 1.19
N VAL A 56 -8.76 -6.91 1.85
CA VAL A 56 -10.05 -7.59 1.99
C VAL A 56 -11.17 -6.79 1.33
N ARG A 57 -12.14 -7.46 0.71
CA ARG A 57 -13.32 -6.85 0.12
C ARG A 57 -14.53 -7.06 1.02
N GLU A 58 -15.03 -5.98 1.59
CA GLU A 58 -16.24 -5.99 2.43
C GLU A 58 -17.31 -5.13 1.78
N SER A 59 -18.52 -5.68 1.63
CA SER A 59 -19.66 -4.96 1.03
C SER A 59 -19.30 -4.30 -0.32
N GLY A 60 -18.54 -5.03 -1.15
CA GLY A 60 -18.11 -4.57 -2.47
C GLY A 60 -16.90 -3.63 -2.49
N THR A 61 -16.41 -3.17 -1.34
CA THR A 61 -15.32 -2.20 -1.21
C THR A 61 -14.04 -2.87 -0.72
N TRP A 62 -12.90 -2.54 -1.33
CA TRP A 62 -11.59 -3.04 -0.91
C TRP A 62 -10.99 -2.21 0.22
N TYR A 63 -10.40 -2.88 1.19
CA TYR A 63 -9.76 -2.31 2.36
C TYR A 63 -8.35 -2.90 2.50
N TYR A 64 -7.38 -2.03 2.74
CA TYR A 64 -6.05 -2.46 3.18
C TYR A 64 -6.15 -3.11 4.56
N VAL A 65 -5.48 -4.25 4.71
CA VAL A 65 -5.36 -4.96 6.00
C VAL A 65 -4.03 -4.59 6.64
N ASP A 66 -2.93 -4.88 5.93
CA ASP A 66 -1.53 -4.75 6.31
C ASP A 66 -0.63 -5.12 5.10
N GLY A 67 0.69 -5.16 5.29
CA GLY A 67 1.64 -5.54 4.24
C GLY A 67 3.03 -5.85 4.77
N ASP A 68 3.82 -6.54 3.94
CA ASP A 68 5.20 -6.91 4.24
C ASP A 68 6.16 -5.99 3.47
N ILE A 69 7.14 -5.41 4.16
CA ILE A 69 8.21 -4.65 3.52
C ILE A 69 9.20 -5.64 2.88
N LEU A 70 9.39 -5.49 1.57
CA LEU A 70 10.28 -6.33 0.77
C LEU A 70 11.65 -5.64 0.56
N PRO A 71 12.70 -6.42 0.25
CA PRO A 71 14.05 -5.89 -0.02
C PRO A 71 14.14 -4.94 -1.22
#